data_AF-A0A9E1KPV1-F1
#
_entry.id   AF-A0A9E1KPV1-F1
#
_cell.length_a   1.000
_cell.length_b   1.000
_cell.length_c   1.000
_cell.angle_alpha   90.00
_cell.angle_beta   90.00
_cell.angle_gamma   90.00
#
_symmetry.space_group_name_H-M   'P 1'
#
loop_
_entity.id
_entity.type
_entity.pdbx_description
1 polymer ?
#
loop_
_entity_poly.entity_id
_entity_poly.type
_entity_poly.pdbx_seq_one_letter_code
_entity_poly.pdbx_strand_id
1 'polypeptide(L)'
;MSQSEVLSQAFELGFTYTRSTGPVVGRFLTELRARKLVGIKASDGRVIVPPMEYDPDTAEALSEFVEVGQVGEVVSWCWVKEPRSAHPLEQPFAWAMIKLDGADIPMIHCVAAAAESEMATGARVRAVWADEPQGFITDIRCFELADGPAASAVIEQPEAVDEREVITAVEAPIYLNYNFTAGKAPARFLSQLKKGILAGQRCPSCSNVYVPPRGSCAACGVATEQEVELPDKATVESFTIVAIPIPNNPIKPPFVIANLVLDGANISFIHLMSECVNDEVHIGQRVQALWKPESEWGYTMDNIRYFKPLQEPDVPVAMIGKIPVEGWEG
;
A
#
# COMPACT_ATOMS: atom_id res chain seq x y z
N MET A 1 25.94 -17.04 -27.02
CA MET A 1 24.63 -17.00 -26.35
C MET A 1 24.23 -15.55 -26.29
N SER A 2 23.17 -15.14 -26.99
CA SER A 2 22.69 -13.75 -26.92
C SER A 2 22.26 -13.46 -25.49
N GLN A 3 22.67 -12.31 -24.95
CA GLN A 3 22.14 -11.81 -23.68
C GLN A 3 20.62 -11.75 -23.82
N SER A 4 19.89 -12.46 -22.96
CA SER A 4 18.44 -12.33 -22.87
C SER A 4 18.11 -10.88 -22.53
N GLU A 5 17.26 -10.25 -23.32
CA GLU A 5 16.74 -8.90 -23.03
C GLU A 5 16.18 -8.88 -21.60
N VAL A 6 16.75 -8.03 -20.75
CA VAL A 6 16.28 -7.86 -19.37
C VAL A 6 15.06 -6.95 -19.42
N LEU A 7 13.88 -7.53 -19.19
CA LEU A 7 12.65 -6.75 -19.11
C LEU A 7 12.56 -6.08 -17.74
N SER A 8 12.49 -4.76 -17.73
CA SER A 8 12.39 -3.93 -16.53
C SER A 8 11.42 -2.78 -16.77
N GLN A 9 10.65 -2.42 -15.75
CA GLN A 9 9.74 -1.28 -15.81
C GLN A 9 9.72 -0.52 -14.48
N ALA A 10 9.92 0.79 -14.55
CA ALA A 10 9.70 1.68 -13.43
C ALA A 10 8.20 1.91 -13.25
N PHE A 11 7.75 1.90 -12.00
CA PHE A 11 6.38 2.15 -11.63
C PHE A 11 6.33 3.03 -10.39
N GLU A 12 5.40 3.97 -10.41
CA GLU A 12 5.01 4.76 -9.25
C GLU A 12 3.63 4.29 -8.78
N LEU A 13 3.58 3.74 -7.57
CA LEU A 13 2.31 3.49 -6.89
C LEU A 13 1.98 4.71 -6.03
N GLY A 14 1.08 5.56 -6.51
CA GLY A 14 0.56 6.71 -5.79
C GLY A 14 -0.91 6.54 -5.43
N PHE A 15 -1.26 6.64 -4.15
CA PHE A 15 -2.65 6.80 -3.71
C PHE A 15 -2.73 7.56 -2.39
N THR A 16 -3.77 8.38 -2.24
CA THR A 16 -4.07 9.07 -0.98
C THR A 16 -5.05 8.24 -0.19
N TYR A 17 -4.66 7.82 1.01
CA TYR A 17 -5.56 7.11 1.91
C TYR A 17 -6.23 8.12 2.85
N THR A 18 -7.56 8.12 2.92
CA THR A 18 -8.31 8.88 3.92
C THR A 18 -8.49 8.01 5.16
N ARG A 19 -7.85 8.37 6.27
CA ARG A 19 -7.97 7.67 7.56
C ARG A 19 -8.98 8.39 8.44
N SER A 20 -10.04 7.71 8.86
CA SER A 20 -10.84 8.18 9.98
C SER A 20 -10.00 8.17 11.25
N THR A 21 -10.09 9.24 12.04
CA THR A 21 -9.23 9.45 13.21
C THR A 21 -9.86 8.94 14.51
N GLY A 22 -11.17 8.74 14.55
CA GLY A 22 -11.85 8.38 15.80
C GLY A 22 -11.77 9.49 16.86
N PRO A 23 -12.32 9.25 18.05
CA PRO A 23 -12.49 10.28 19.07
C PRO A 23 -11.18 10.73 19.73
N VAL A 24 -10.21 9.82 19.91
CA VAL A 24 -8.98 10.11 20.66
C VAL A 24 -7.94 10.80 19.78
N VAL A 25 -7.54 10.17 18.67
CA VAL A 25 -6.60 10.79 17.72
C VAL A 25 -7.22 12.06 17.12
N GLY A 26 -8.52 12.06 16.80
CA GLY A 26 -9.19 13.25 16.28
C GLY A 26 -9.11 14.46 17.22
N ARG A 27 -9.28 14.22 18.54
CA ARG A 27 -9.07 15.28 19.55
C ARG A 27 -7.62 15.73 19.59
N PHE A 28 -6.66 14.82 19.64
CA PHE A 28 -5.22 15.17 19.66
C PHE A 28 -4.83 16.06 18.46
N LEU A 29 -5.23 15.67 17.26
CA LEU A 29 -4.98 16.46 16.05
C LEU A 29 -5.66 17.84 16.10
N THR A 30 -6.85 17.91 16.70
CA THR A 30 -7.56 19.19 16.92
C THR A 30 -6.79 20.11 17.88
N GLU A 31 -6.16 19.56 18.91
CA GLU A 31 -5.31 20.30 19.85
C GLU A 31 -3.98 20.73 19.20
N LEU A 32 -3.38 19.89 18.34
CA LEU A 32 -2.21 20.28 17.56
C LEU A 32 -2.50 21.48 16.65
N ARG A 33 -3.68 21.49 15.99
CA ARG A 33 -4.16 22.65 15.22
C ARG A 33 -4.28 23.91 16.09
N ALA A 34 -4.50 23.74 17.39
CA ALA A 34 -4.54 24.81 18.39
C ALA A 34 -3.17 25.16 18.99
N ARG A 35 -2.08 24.57 18.50
CA ARG A 35 -0.73 24.69 19.06
C ARG A 35 -0.64 24.24 20.52
N LYS A 36 -1.41 23.20 20.87
CA LYS A 36 -1.42 22.55 22.19
C LYS A 36 -0.96 21.11 22.08
N LEU A 37 -0.29 20.65 23.13
CA LEU A 37 0.14 19.27 23.27
C LEU A 37 -0.65 18.62 24.40
N VAL A 38 -1.29 17.51 24.10
CA VAL A 38 -2.07 16.73 25.08
C VAL A 38 -1.64 15.28 25.03
N GLY A 39 -1.59 14.64 26.19
CA GLY A 39 -1.52 13.20 26.36
C GLY A 39 -2.84 12.62 26.86
N ILE A 40 -2.83 11.32 27.16
CA ILE A 40 -3.94 10.61 27.81
C ILE A 40 -3.43 9.84 29.01
N LYS A 41 -4.21 9.81 30.08
CA LYS A 41 -3.85 9.10 31.30
C LYS A 41 -4.17 7.61 31.18
N ALA A 42 -3.17 6.78 31.42
CA ALA A 42 -3.25 5.32 31.48
C ALA A 42 -3.93 4.84 32.76
N SER A 43 -4.31 3.55 32.83
CA SER A 43 -4.95 2.94 34.00
C SER A 43 -4.06 2.99 35.25
N ASP A 44 -2.73 3.04 35.08
CA ASP A 44 -1.76 3.17 36.17
C ASP A 44 -1.37 4.62 36.52
N GLY A 45 -2.01 5.60 35.86
CA GLY A 45 -1.80 7.03 36.10
C GLY A 45 -0.70 7.69 35.26
N ARG A 46 0.07 6.93 34.47
CA ARG A 46 1.04 7.51 33.53
C ARG A 46 0.35 8.36 32.46
N VAL A 47 1.02 9.39 31.96
CA VAL A 47 0.55 10.20 30.82
C VAL A 47 1.24 9.75 29.54
N ILE A 48 0.47 9.23 28.58
CA ILE A 48 0.94 8.72 27.31
C ILE A 48 0.82 9.79 26.22
N VAL A 49 1.91 10.03 25.48
CA VAL A 49 1.96 10.95 24.32
C VAL A 49 2.64 10.25 23.13
N PRO A 50 2.07 10.29 21.91
CA PRO A 50 0.72 10.74 21.59
C PRO A 50 -0.36 9.90 22.29
N PRO A 51 -1.57 10.45 22.52
CA PRO A 51 -2.64 9.72 23.20
C PRO A 51 -3.14 8.54 22.36
N MET A 52 -3.55 7.46 23.05
CA MET A 52 -4.06 6.22 22.45
C MET A 52 -5.41 5.82 23.05
N GLU A 53 -6.23 5.10 22.27
CA GLU A 53 -7.60 4.73 22.64
C GLU A 53 -7.70 3.71 23.78
N TYR A 54 -6.70 2.85 23.90
CA TYR A 54 -6.68 1.75 24.87
C TYR A 54 -5.34 1.70 25.57
N ASP A 55 -5.37 1.36 26.85
CA ASP A 55 -4.18 1.12 27.64
C ASP A 55 -3.38 -0.06 27.05
N PRO A 56 -2.07 0.08 26.81
CA PRO A 56 -1.27 -0.97 26.16
C PRO A 56 -1.04 -2.18 27.08
N ASP A 57 -1.17 -2.01 28.40
CA ASP A 57 -0.93 -3.05 29.39
C ASP A 57 -2.25 -3.71 29.83
N THR A 58 -3.33 -2.93 29.99
CA THR A 58 -4.62 -3.44 30.51
C THR A 58 -5.71 -3.63 29.44
N ALA A 59 -5.53 -3.04 28.26
CA ALA A 59 -6.55 -2.95 27.20
C ALA A 59 -7.85 -2.20 27.58
N GLU A 60 -7.88 -1.51 28.72
CA GLU A 60 -9.01 -0.66 29.10
C GLU A 60 -9.10 0.57 28.20
N ALA A 61 -10.32 1.03 27.91
CA ALA A 61 -10.54 2.24 27.13
C ALA A 61 -10.11 3.48 27.91
N LEU A 62 -9.32 4.36 27.28
CA LEU A 62 -8.81 5.59 27.87
C LEU A 62 -9.59 6.81 27.36
N SER A 63 -9.81 7.80 28.23
CA SER A 63 -10.55 9.02 27.89
C SER A 63 -10.14 10.30 28.62
N GLU A 64 -9.31 10.19 29.67
CA GLU A 64 -8.85 11.34 30.46
C GLU A 64 -7.63 12.00 29.79
N PHE A 65 -7.88 13.09 29.05
CA PHE A 65 -6.83 13.89 28.41
C PHE A 65 -6.14 14.82 29.41
N VAL A 66 -4.83 14.98 29.25
CA VAL A 66 -3.99 15.82 30.09
C VAL A 66 -3.15 16.75 29.20
N GLU A 67 -3.19 18.06 29.45
CA GLU A 67 -2.29 19.00 28.77
C GLU A 67 -0.85 18.80 29.27
N VAL A 68 0.10 18.72 28.33
CA VAL A 68 1.52 18.55 28.62
C VAL A 68 2.32 19.75 28.14
N GLY A 69 3.52 19.93 28.67
CA GLY A 69 4.42 21.03 28.29
C GLY A 69 4.86 20.95 26.84
N GLN A 70 5.19 22.10 26.26
CA GLN A 70 5.75 22.21 24.91
C GLN A 70 7.28 22.11 24.88
N VAL A 71 7.89 21.88 26.04
CA VAL A 71 9.31 21.61 26.22
C VAL A 71 9.45 20.17 26.71
N GLY A 72 10.52 19.50 26.32
CA GLY A 72 10.81 18.13 26.72
C GLY A 72 12.29 17.83 26.73
N GLU A 73 12.59 16.57 27.05
CA GLU A 73 13.94 16.01 27.09
C GLU A 73 14.11 14.96 26.00
N VAL A 74 15.24 14.99 25.30
CA VAL A 74 15.63 13.94 24.35
C VAL A 74 16.08 12.70 25.11
N VAL A 75 15.31 11.61 25.00
CA VAL A 75 15.60 10.30 25.62
C VAL A 75 16.62 9.52 24.79
N SER A 76 16.42 9.48 23.48
CA SER A 76 17.31 8.84 22.52
C SER A 76 17.13 9.48 21.15
N TRP A 77 18.13 9.37 20.27
CA TRP A 77 18.07 10.00 18.97
C TRP A 77 19.00 9.32 17.96
N CYS A 78 18.75 9.57 16.67
CA CYS A 78 19.66 9.23 15.58
C CYS A 78 19.79 10.38 14.59
N TRP A 79 20.97 10.53 14.00
CA TRP A 79 21.27 11.61 13.07
C TRP A 79 20.90 11.26 11.63
N VAL A 80 20.24 12.19 10.95
CA VAL A 80 20.01 12.15 9.51
C VAL A 80 20.94 13.15 8.84
N LYS A 81 22.08 12.64 8.35
CA LYS A 81 23.10 13.45 7.68
C LYS A 81 22.67 13.94 6.29
N GLU A 82 21.92 13.12 5.56
CA GLU A 82 21.48 13.41 4.19
C GLU A 82 19.95 13.21 4.13
N PRO A 83 19.17 14.28 4.33
CA PRO A 83 17.73 14.19 4.26
C PRO A 83 17.24 13.72 2.88
N ARG A 84 16.17 12.93 2.87
CA ARG A 84 15.46 12.51 1.67
C ARG A 84 14.27 13.44 1.43
N SER A 85 13.76 13.49 0.21
CA SER A 85 12.61 14.33 -0.15
C SER A 85 11.34 14.09 0.69
N ALA A 86 11.20 12.91 1.28
CA ALA A 86 10.08 12.56 2.16
C ALA A 86 10.30 12.91 3.65
N HIS A 87 11.48 13.41 4.02
CA HIS A 87 11.75 13.85 5.40
C HIS A 87 11.15 15.23 5.68
N PRO A 88 10.85 15.56 6.96
CA PRO A 88 10.22 16.83 7.32
C PRO A 88 11.12 18.06 7.19
N LEU A 89 12.44 17.87 7.09
CA LEU A 89 13.44 18.95 7.00
C LEU A 89 14.39 18.66 5.84
N GLU A 90 14.79 19.71 5.12
CA GLU A 90 15.72 19.63 3.98
C GLU A 90 17.19 19.64 4.41
N GLN A 91 17.48 20.22 5.56
CA GLN A 91 18.79 20.25 6.22
C GLN A 91 18.98 19.06 7.17
N PRO A 92 20.22 18.64 7.47
CA PRO A 92 20.50 17.59 8.45
C PRO A 92 19.79 17.84 9.79
N PHE A 93 19.28 16.77 10.40
CA PHE A 93 18.46 16.84 11.61
C PHE A 93 18.52 15.53 12.39
N ALA A 94 17.95 15.50 13.60
CA ALA A 94 17.81 14.27 14.37
C ALA A 94 16.37 13.77 14.41
N TRP A 95 16.15 12.46 14.29
CA TRP A 95 14.94 11.82 14.82
C TRP A 95 15.17 11.53 16.30
N ALA A 96 14.27 11.99 17.17
CA ALA A 96 14.43 11.84 18.61
C ALA A 96 13.16 11.31 19.28
N MET A 97 13.34 10.50 20.31
CA MET A 97 12.30 10.22 21.31
C MET A 97 12.31 11.36 22.33
N ILE A 98 11.25 12.16 22.37
CA ILE A 98 11.13 13.37 23.18
C ILE A 98 10.10 13.12 24.28
N LYS A 99 10.56 13.15 25.53
CA LYS A 99 9.68 13.10 26.71
C LYS A 99 9.30 14.52 27.09
N LEU A 100 8.07 14.92 26.77
CA LEU A 100 7.53 16.23 27.11
C LEU A 100 7.35 16.38 28.63
N ASP A 101 7.46 17.60 29.13
CA ASP A 101 7.20 17.89 30.54
C ASP A 101 5.75 17.56 30.88
N GLY A 102 5.53 16.75 31.91
CA GLY A 102 4.19 16.24 32.27
C GLY A 102 3.75 14.99 31.50
N ALA A 103 4.56 14.47 30.58
CA ALA A 103 4.37 13.16 29.97
C ALA A 103 5.27 12.10 30.63
N ASP A 104 4.85 10.84 30.59
CA ASP A 104 5.64 9.69 31.04
C ASP A 104 6.27 8.92 29.87
N ILE A 105 5.56 8.88 28.74
CA ILE A 105 5.98 8.17 27.52
C ILE A 105 6.47 9.18 26.47
N PRO A 106 7.66 8.99 25.88
CA PRO A 106 8.17 9.89 24.85
C PRO A 106 7.49 9.67 23.50
N MET A 107 7.31 10.77 22.76
CA MET A 107 6.88 10.76 21.37
C MET A 107 8.09 10.84 20.43
N ILE A 108 7.98 10.30 19.22
CA ILE A 108 9.00 10.49 18.19
C ILE A 108 8.70 11.78 17.43
N HIS A 109 9.68 12.66 17.28
CA HIS A 109 9.62 13.79 16.35
C HIS A 109 11.00 14.22 15.86
N CYS A 110 11.05 15.09 14.85
CA CYS A 110 12.31 15.65 14.35
C CYS A 110 12.80 16.80 15.24
N VAL A 111 14.11 16.85 15.49
CA VAL A 111 14.81 17.94 16.18
C VAL A 111 15.75 18.61 15.19
N ALA A 112 15.55 19.91 14.97
CA ALA A 112 16.46 20.76 14.23
C ALA A 112 17.68 21.10 15.10
N ALA A 113 18.87 20.78 14.60
CA ALA A 113 20.16 21.12 15.18
C ALA A 113 21.14 21.42 14.04
N ALA A 114 22.15 22.27 14.27
CA ALA A 114 23.07 22.65 13.20
C ALA A 114 24.10 21.54 12.90
N ALA A 115 24.41 20.71 13.91
CA ALA A 115 25.33 19.60 13.77
C ALA A 115 24.99 18.44 14.72
N GLU A 116 25.43 17.23 14.36
CA GLU A 116 25.29 16.02 15.18
C GLU A 116 25.90 16.20 16.58
N SER A 117 27.00 16.96 16.69
CA SER A 117 27.67 17.24 17.96
C SER A 117 26.88 18.11 18.94
N GLU A 118 25.83 18.79 18.47
CA GLU A 118 24.95 19.60 19.33
C GLU A 118 23.83 18.75 19.96
N MET A 119 23.59 17.55 19.44
CA MET A 119 22.61 16.63 19.97
C MET A 119 23.19 15.80 21.12
N ALA A 120 22.40 15.62 22.17
CA ALA A 120 22.74 14.77 23.29
C ALA A 120 21.48 14.15 23.89
N THR A 121 21.59 12.93 24.43
CA THR A 121 20.59 12.41 25.37
C THR A 121 20.57 13.32 26.60
N GLY A 122 19.38 13.67 27.07
CA GLY A 122 19.17 14.65 28.13
C GLY A 122 19.06 16.11 27.63
N ALA A 123 19.30 16.37 26.34
CA ALA A 123 19.16 17.72 25.79
C ALA A 123 17.71 18.20 25.91
N ARG A 124 17.54 19.47 26.30
CA ARG A 124 16.23 20.11 26.36
C ARG A 124 15.85 20.63 24.99
N VAL A 125 14.60 20.39 24.61
CA VAL A 125 14.06 20.80 23.32
C VAL A 125 12.69 21.44 23.48
N ARG A 126 12.34 22.37 22.58
CA ARG A 126 11.02 23.01 22.54
C ARG A 126 10.34 22.83 21.19
N ALA A 127 9.02 22.68 21.20
CA ALA A 127 8.23 22.55 19.99
C ALA A 127 8.25 23.86 19.19
N VAL A 128 8.39 23.74 17.87
CA VAL A 128 8.28 24.83 16.91
C VAL A 128 7.10 24.51 16.00
N TRP A 129 6.09 25.36 16.02
CA TRP A 129 4.85 25.13 15.27
C TRP A 129 4.97 25.55 13.80
N ALA A 130 4.18 24.92 12.96
CA ALA A 130 3.91 25.37 11.60
C ALA A 130 3.20 26.74 11.63
N ASP A 131 3.44 27.54 10.58
CA ASP A 131 2.84 28.87 10.44
C ASP A 131 1.30 28.77 10.33
N GLU A 132 0.82 27.73 9.65
CA GLU A 132 -0.60 27.40 9.47
C GLU A 132 -0.87 25.94 9.89
N PRO A 133 -1.20 25.69 11.16
CA PRO A 133 -1.57 24.36 11.64
C PRO A 133 -2.87 23.85 10.97
N GLN A 134 -2.87 22.60 10.51
CA GLN A 134 -3.96 21.99 9.73
C GLN A 134 -4.69 20.88 10.50
N GLY A 135 -4.14 20.41 11.62
CA GLY A 135 -4.63 19.25 12.36
C GLY A 135 -3.91 17.97 11.97
N PHE A 136 -2.58 18.00 11.95
CA PHE A 136 -1.73 16.83 11.71
C PHE A 136 -0.47 16.86 12.59
N ILE A 137 0.26 15.75 12.71
CA ILE A 137 1.49 15.71 13.53
C ILE A 137 2.56 16.72 13.05
N THR A 138 2.51 17.10 11.78
CA THR A 138 3.37 18.11 11.15
C THR A 138 3.03 19.55 11.54
N ASP A 139 1.94 19.77 12.28
CA ASP A 139 1.69 21.08 12.91
C ASP A 139 2.80 21.42 13.91
N ILE A 140 3.41 20.41 14.52
CA ILE A 140 4.75 20.55 15.09
C ILE A 140 5.72 20.48 13.91
N ARG A 141 6.23 21.61 13.45
CA ARG A 141 7.18 21.65 12.32
C ARG A 141 8.44 20.88 12.66
N CYS A 142 8.97 21.11 13.86
CA CYS A 142 10.09 20.39 14.46
C CYS A 142 10.17 20.74 15.95
N PHE A 143 11.12 20.12 16.65
CA PHE A 143 11.66 20.63 17.91
C PHE A 143 13.00 21.31 17.66
N GLU A 144 13.41 22.22 18.53
CA GLU A 144 14.76 22.82 18.52
C GLU A 144 15.38 22.76 19.93
N LEU A 145 16.71 22.75 19.99
CA LEU A 145 17.45 22.76 21.25
C LEU A 145 17.12 24.03 22.05
N ALA A 146 16.79 23.87 23.32
CA ALA A 146 16.32 24.96 24.19
C ALA A 146 17.46 25.82 24.77
N ASP A 147 18.73 25.46 24.52
CA ASP A 147 19.91 26.20 24.99
C ASP A 147 20.56 27.01 23.86
N GLY A 148 20.02 28.22 23.63
CA GLY A 148 20.53 29.26 22.73
C GLY A 148 19.88 30.62 23.05
N PRO A 149 20.42 31.77 22.61
CA PRO A 149 20.01 33.12 23.06
C PRO A 149 18.58 33.56 22.71
N ALA A 150 17.72 32.66 22.22
CA ALA A 150 16.30 32.89 21.95
C ALA A 150 15.37 32.17 22.95
N ALA A 151 15.83 31.91 24.18
CA ALA A 151 15.08 31.23 25.24
C ALA A 151 13.96 32.07 25.91
N SER A 152 13.42 33.08 25.23
CA SER A 152 12.25 33.83 25.71
C SER A 152 11.38 34.34 24.57
N ALA A 153 11.03 33.48 23.61
CA ALA A 153 9.84 33.76 22.82
C ALA A 153 8.65 33.23 23.61
N VAL A 154 7.85 34.16 24.15
CA VAL A 154 6.48 33.83 24.56
C VAL A 154 5.84 33.17 23.34
N ILE A 155 5.39 31.92 23.48
CA ILE A 155 4.55 31.31 22.45
C ILE A 155 3.27 32.14 22.49
N GLU A 156 3.11 33.05 21.53
CA GLU A 156 1.87 33.79 21.37
C GLU A 156 0.78 32.76 21.15
N GLN A 157 -0.02 32.53 22.19
CA GLN A 157 -1.22 31.74 22.10
C GLN A 157 -2.20 32.60 21.29
N PRO A 158 -2.57 32.19 20.06
CA PRO A 158 -3.65 32.89 19.38
C PRO A 158 -4.89 32.88 20.28
N GLU A 159 -5.63 33.99 20.31
CA GLU A 159 -6.88 34.10 21.07
C GLU A 159 -7.80 32.92 20.75
N ALA A 160 -8.48 32.43 21.79
CA ALA A 160 -9.38 31.29 21.70
C ALA A 160 -10.55 31.61 20.75
N VAL A 161 -10.45 31.13 19.51
CA VAL A 161 -11.57 31.07 18.56
C VAL A 161 -11.54 29.71 17.87
N ASP A 162 -12.41 28.80 18.28
CA ASP A 162 -13.68 28.51 17.58
C ASP A 162 -14.26 27.23 18.22
N GLU A 163 -15.56 26.99 18.05
CA GLU A 163 -16.21 25.70 18.29
C GLU A 163 -15.70 24.68 17.26
N ARG A 164 -14.40 24.37 17.32
CA ARG A 164 -13.66 23.68 16.26
C ARG A 164 -14.20 22.27 16.11
N GLU A 165 -14.77 22.01 14.94
CA GLU A 165 -15.13 20.67 14.53
C GLU A 165 -13.90 19.75 14.66
N VAL A 166 -14.09 18.65 15.39
CA VAL A 166 -13.05 17.66 15.64
C VAL A 166 -12.53 17.15 14.31
N ILE A 167 -11.21 17.02 14.17
CA ILE A 167 -10.63 16.37 12.98
C ILE A 167 -11.10 14.91 12.95
N THR A 168 -12.01 14.58 12.03
CA THR A 168 -12.62 13.23 11.90
C THR A 168 -11.94 12.37 10.83
N ALA A 169 -11.16 12.98 9.94
CA ALA A 169 -10.40 12.30 8.91
C ALA A 169 -9.10 13.05 8.59
N VAL A 170 -8.09 12.30 8.16
CA VAL A 170 -6.81 12.83 7.65
C VAL A 170 -6.43 12.16 6.35
N GLU A 171 -5.79 12.91 5.47
CA GLU A 171 -5.21 12.39 4.25
C GLU A 171 -3.76 11.95 4.50
N ALA A 172 -3.46 10.70 4.15
CA ALA A 172 -2.13 10.13 4.19
C ALA A 172 -1.71 9.74 2.76
N PRO A 173 -1.06 10.63 2.00
CA PRO A 173 -0.55 10.31 0.68
C PRO A 173 0.57 9.27 0.77
N ILE A 174 0.47 8.21 -0.03
CA ILE A 174 1.46 7.15 -0.14
C ILE A 174 1.97 7.12 -1.58
N TYR A 175 3.28 7.30 -1.74
CA TYR A 175 3.97 7.17 -3.02
C TYR A 175 5.12 6.17 -2.88
N LEU A 176 5.11 5.13 -3.71
CA LEU A 176 6.17 4.13 -3.79
C LEU A 176 6.73 4.09 -5.20
N ASN A 177 7.99 4.46 -5.33
CA ASN A 177 8.75 4.34 -6.57
C ASN A 177 9.53 3.04 -6.57
N TYR A 178 9.23 2.13 -7.49
CA TYR A 178 9.96 0.88 -7.64
C TYR A 178 10.25 0.57 -9.10
N ASN A 179 11.37 -0.11 -9.31
CA ASN A 179 11.72 -0.68 -10.61
C ASN A 179 11.55 -2.20 -10.53
N PHE A 180 10.60 -2.74 -11.29
CA PHE A 180 10.36 -4.18 -11.35
C PHE A 180 11.17 -4.79 -12.48
N THR A 181 12.06 -5.73 -12.14
CA THR A 181 12.82 -6.52 -13.10
C THR A 181 12.21 -7.92 -13.20
N ALA A 182 11.77 -8.32 -14.39
CA ALA A 182 11.17 -9.63 -14.61
C ALA A 182 12.21 -10.75 -14.43
N GLY A 183 11.88 -11.73 -13.56
CA GLY A 183 12.65 -12.97 -13.46
C GLY A 183 12.51 -13.85 -14.71
N LYS A 184 13.27 -14.94 -14.79
CA LYS A 184 13.35 -15.81 -15.98
C LYS A 184 11.98 -16.26 -16.51
N ALA A 185 11.09 -16.76 -15.65
CA ALA A 185 9.78 -17.27 -16.06
C ALA A 185 8.82 -16.15 -16.52
N PRO A 186 8.60 -15.06 -15.76
CA PRO A 186 7.85 -13.90 -16.25
C PRO A 186 8.41 -13.31 -17.55
N ALA A 187 9.73 -13.18 -17.68
CA ALA A 187 10.34 -12.62 -18.90
C ALA A 187 10.09 -13.49 -20.14
N ARG A 188 10.17 -14.82 -20.00
CA ARG A 188 9.80 -15.76 -21.08
C ARG A 188 8.32 -15.66 -21.43
N PHE A 189 7.44 -15.68 -20.44
CA PHE A 189 6.00 -15.56 -20.64
C PHE A 189 5.63 -14.28 -21.40
N LEU A 190 6.15 -13.13 -20.97
CA LEU A 190 5.92 -11.85 -21.63
C LEU A 190 6.46 -11.85 -23.08
N SER A 191 7.59 -12.52 -23.32
CA SER A 191 8.15 -12.67 -24.66
C SER A 191 7.30 -13.56 -25.58
N GLN A 192 6.60 -14.55 -25.03
CA GLN A 192 5.63 -15.37 -25.78
C GLN A 192 4.33 -14.59 -26.03
N LEU A 193 3.83 -13.85 -25.04
CA LEU A 193 2.65 -12.98 -25.19
C LEU A 193 2.82 -11.94 -26.31
N LYS A 194 4.02 -11.37 -26.45
CA LYS A 194 4.34 -10.44 -27.55
C LYS A 194 4.20 -11.08 -28.94
N LYS A 195 4.26 -12.41 -29.02
CA LYS A 195 4.06 -13.20 -30.24
C LYS A 195 2.65 -13.77 -30.37
N GLY A 196 1.73 -13.43 -29.46
CA GLY A 196 0.37 -13.97 -29.43
C GLY A 196 0.26 -15.39 -28.86
N ILE A 197 1.26 -15.85 -28.10
CA ILE A 197 1.29 -17.21 -27.53
C ILE A 197 1.04 -17.15 -26.03
N LEU A 198 0.00 -17.83 -25.56
CA LEU A 198 -0.23 -18.08 -24.14
C LEU A 198 0.58 -19.30 -23.72
N ALA A 199 1.59 -19.08 -22.87
CA ALA A 199 2.45 -20.16 -22.38
C ALA A 199 2.34 -20.31 -20.86
N GLY A 200 2.04 -21.52 -20.40
CA GLY A 200 2.15 -21.92 -19.00
C GLY A 200 3.45 -22.65 -18.71
N GLN A 201 3.72 -22.92 -17.43
CA GLN A 201 4.80 -23.82 -17.02
C GLN A 201 4.27 -25.00 -16.21
N ARG A 202 4.67 -26.22 -16.60
CA ARG A 202 4.26 -27.48 -15.99
C ARG A 202 5.19 -27.88 -14.84
N CYS A 203 4.60 -28.35 -13.76
CA CYS A 203 5.34 -28.96 -12.65
C CYS A 203 5.75 -30.40 -13.01
N PRO A 204 7.04 -30.77 -12.86
CA PRO A 204 7.48 -32.13 -13.14
C PRO A 204 7.00 -33.16 -12.09
N SER A 205 6.50 -32.71 -10.93
CA SER A 205 6.07 -33.60 -9.84
C SER A 205 4.56 -33.85 -9.83
N CYS A 206 3.75 -32.79 -9.89
CA CYS A 206 2.29 -32.90 -9.83
C CYS A 206 1.59 -32.65 -11.17
N SER A 207 2.34 -32.37 -12.24
CA SER A 207 1.81 -32.07 -13.58
C SER A 207 0.97 -30.79 -13.69
N ASN A 208 0.77 -30.03 -12.61
CA ASN A 208 0.03 -28.76 -12.67
C ASN A 208 0.72 -27.76 -13.61
N VAL A 209 -0.07 -27.08 -14.43
CA VAL A 209 0.35 -26.01 -15.34
C VAL A 209 -0.09 -24.65 -14.80
N TYR A 210 0.87 -23.74 -14.65
CA TYR A 210 0.67 -22.41 -14.10
C TYR A 210 0.77 -21.33 -15.18
N VAL A 211 -0.22 -20.42 -15.20
CA VAL A 211 -0.27 -19.25 -16.09
C VAL A 211 -0.88 -18.04 -15.33
N PRO A 212 -0.22 -16.87 -15.31
CA PRO A 212 1.17 -16.62 -15.69
C PRO A 212 2.16 -17.45 -14.86
N PRO A 213 3.24 -17.98 -15.47
CA PRO A 213 4.20 -18.80 -14.75
C PRO A 213 5.09 -17.98 -13.82
N ARG A 214 5.39 -18.54 -12.63
CA ARG A 214 6.29 -17.93 -11.64
C ARG A 214 7.70 -18.56 -11.62
N GLY A 215 7.89 -19.69 -12.30
CA GLY A 215 9.15 -20.46 -12.26
C GLY A 215 9.23 -21.52 -11.16
N SER A 216 8.18 -21.65 -10.35
CA SER A 216 8.06 -22.68 -9.32
C SER A 216 6.61 -23.11 -9.12
N CYS A 217 6.45 -24.35 -8.67
CA CYS A 217 5.16 -24.94 -8.32
C CYS A 217 4.77 -24.52 -6.91
N ALA A 218 3.61 -23.87 -6.74
CA ALA A 218 3.11 -23.45 -5.43
C ALA A 218 2.77 -24.62 -4.49
N ALA A 219 2.40 -25.79 -5.04
CA ALA A 219 2.07 -26.97 -4.26
C ALA A 219 3.30 -27.81 -3.85
N CYS A 220 4.27 -27.98 -4.76
CA CYS A 220 5.41 -28.87 -4.55
C CYS A 220 6.71 -28.13 -4.16
N GLY A 221 6.79 -26.81 -4.36
CA GLY A 221 8.00 -26.03 -4.11
C GLY A 221 9.16 -26.26 -5.09
N VAL A 222 8.94 -27.05 -6.15
CA VAL A 222 9.96 -27.36 -7.17
C VAL A 222 9.93 -26.37 -8.33
N ALA A 223 11.06 -26.22 -9.03
CA ALA A 223 11.14 -25.39 -10.23
C ALA A 223 10.25 -25.93 -11.36
N THR A 224 9.64 -25.01 -12.12
CA THR A 224 8.85 -25.32 -13.31
C THR A 224 9.58 -24.81 -14.54
N GLU A 225 10.05 -25.72 -15.40
CA GLU A 225 10.87 -25.36 -16.57
C GLU A 225 10.23 -25.76 -17.90
N GLN A 226 9.34 -26.76 -17.90
CA GLN A 226 8.65 -27.23 -19.09
C GLN A 226 7.54 -26.23 -19.48
N GLU A 227 7.68 -25.61 -20.63
CA GLU A 227 6.67 -24.73 -21.20
C GLU A 227 5.55 -25.54 -21.87
N VAL A 228 4.31 -25.11 -21.67
CA VAL A 228 3.12 -25.67 -22.29
C VAL A 228 2.40 -24.54 -22.99
N GLU A 229 2.21 -24.65 -24.30
CA GLU A 229 1.36 -23.74 -25.04
C GLU A 229 -0.10 -24.04 -24.68
N LEU A 230 -0.83 -22.99 -24.31
CA LEU A 230 -2.22 -23.05 -23.89
C LEU A 230 -3.10 -22.38 -24.95
N PRO A 231 -4.29 -22.93 -25.23
CA PRO A 231 -5.27 -22.24 -26.05
C PRO A 231 -5.77 -20.98 -25.33
N ASP A 232 -6.47 -20.14 -26.07
CA ASP A 232 -7.09 -18.92 -25.56
C ASP A 232 -8.54 -19.11 -25.10
N LYS A 233 -8.98 -20.37 -24.99
CA LYS A 233 -10.25 -20.77 -24.39
C LYS A 233 -10.10 -20.97 -22.88
N ALA A 234 -11.07 -20.48 -22.13
CA ALA A 234 -11.08 -20.52 -20.68
C ALA A 234 -12.46 -20.84 -20.11
N THR A 235 -12.50 -21.16 -18.83
CA THR A 235 -13.73 -21.28 -18.03
C THR A 235 -13.74 -20.25 -16.90
N VAL A 236 -14.90 -19.65 -16.66
CA VAL A 236 -15.14 -18.77 -15.50
C VAL A 236 -15.14 -19.59 -14.21
N GLU A 237 -14.14 -19.38 -13.35
CA GLU A 237 -14.05 -20.00 -12.02
C GLU A 237 -14.80 -19.18 -10.97
N SER A 238 -14.65 -17.86 -11.03
CA SER A 238 -15.39 -16.90 -10.21
C SER A 238 -15.39 -15.53 -10.89
N PHE A 239 -16.28 -14.63 -10.49
CA PHE A 239 -16.38 -13.30 -11.09
C PHE A 239 -16.96 -12.27 -10.13
N THR A 240 -16.84 -11.00 -10.51
CA THR A 240 -17.45 -9.87 -9.82
C THR A 240 -17.98 -8.88 -10.85
N ILE A 241 -19.21 -8.42 -10.64
CA ILE A 241 -19.81 -7.32 -11.40
C ILE A 241 -19.49 -6.03 -10.64
N VAL A 242 -18.61 -5.20 -11.20
CA VAL A 242 -18.21 -3.93 -10.61
C VAL A 242 -19.25 -2.87 -10.97
N ALA A 243 -20.11 -2.53 -10.01
CA ALA A 243 -21.18 -1.54 -10.19
C ALA A 243 -20.80 -0.11 -9.73
N ILE A 244 -19.81 0.01 -8.83
CA ILE A 244 -19.40 1.29 -8.25
C ILE A 244 -18.14 1.79 -8.96
N PRO A 245 -18.09 3.08 -9.37
CA PRO A 245 -16.93 3.62 -10.07
C PRO A 245 -15.73 3.66 -9.12
N ILE A 246 -14.60 3.17 -9.63
CA ILE A 246 -13.30 3.32 -8.96
C ILE A 246 -12.70 4.64 -9.46
N PRO A 247 -12.39 5.61 -8.57
CA PRO A 247 -11.76 6.87 -8.96
C PRO A 247 -10.53 6.64 -9.85
N ASN A 248 -10.42 7.42 -10.92
CA ASN A 248 -9.32 7.36 -11.90
C ASN A 248 -9.20 6.04 -12.71
N ASN A 249 -10.12 5.08 -12.55
CA ASN A 249 -10.12 3.88 -13.39
C ASN A 249 -10.62 4.21 -14.82
N PRO A 250 -9.90 3.81 -15.88
CA PRO A 250 -10.33 4.00 -17.26
C PRO A 250 -11.59 3.21 -17.61
N ILE A 251 -11.85 2.09 -16.94
CA ILE A 251 -13.02 1.24 -17.18
C ILE A 251 -14.19 1.74 -16.33
N LYS A 252 -15.33 1.96 -16.98
CA LYS A 252 -16.54 2.48 -16.33
C LYS A 252 -17.52 1.35 -16.00
N PRO A 253 -18.11 1.33 -14.80
CA PRO A 253 -19.21 0.44 -14.46
C PRO A 253 -20.42 0.55 -15.40
N PRO A 254 -21.24 -0.52 -15.49
CA PRO A 254 -21.01 -1.84 -14.91
C PRO A 254 -20.15 -2.71 -15.83
N PHE A 255 -19.15 -3.40 -15.27
CA PHE A 255 -18.30 -4.34 -16.03
C PHE A 255 -17.98 -5.59 -15.21
N VAL A 256 -17.56 -6.65 -15.90
CA VAL A 256 -17.23 -7.94 -15.28
C VAL A 256 -15.73 -8.15 -15.23
N ILE A 257 -15.23 -8.46 -14.04
CA ILE A 257 -13.89 -9.03 -13.84
C ILE A 257 -14.09 -10.49 -13.44
N ALA A 258 -13.38 -11.41 -14.10
CA ALA A 258 -13.46 -12.83 -13.81
C ALA A 258 -12.09 -13.44 -13.53
N ASN A 259 -12.06 -14.42 -12.63
CA ASN A 259 -11.00 -15.41 -12.53
C ASN A 259 -11.26 -16.48 -13.58
N LEU A 260 -10.36 -16.58 -14.55
CA LEU A 260 -10.48 -17.45 -15.71
C LEU A 260 -9.41 -18.54 -15.65
N VAL A 261 -9.81 -19.78 -15.93
CA VAL A 261 -8.88 -20.91 -16.04
C VAL A 261 -8.83 -21.34 -17.49
N LEU A 262 -7.67 -21.20 -18.15
CA LEU A 262 -7.47 -21.69 -19.52
C LEU A 262 -7.58 -23.20 -19.58
N ASP A 263 -8.01 -23.73 -20.71
CA ASP A 263 -7.93 -25.18 -20.94
C ASP A 263 -6.47 -25.63 -20.84
N GLY A 264 -6.23 -26.68 -20.06
CA GLY A 264 -4.88 -27.17 -19.77
C GLY A 264 -4.18 -26.52 -18.58
N ALA A 265 -4.69 -25.40 -18.07
CA ALA A 265 -4.16 -24.78 -16.86
C ALA A 265 -4.84 -25.34 -15.60
N ASN A 266 -4.16 -25.21 -14.46
CA ASN A 266 -4.67 -25.65 -13.16
C ASN A 266 -4.83 -24.49 -12.16
N ILE A 267 -4.69 -23.24 -12.62
CA ILE A 267 -4.86 -22.03 -11.83
C ILE A 267 -5.56 -20.97 -12.66
N SER A 268 -6.31 -20.10 -12.01
CA SER A 268 -6.94 -18.96 -12.64
C SER A 268 -6.03 -17.74 -12.70
N PHE A 269 -6.33 -16.85 -13.64
CA PHE A 269 -5.88 -15.47 -13.63
C PHE A 269 -7.06 -14.52 -13.84
N ILE A 270 -6.86 -13.28 -13.42
CA ILE A 270 -7.89 -12.25 -13.50
C ILE A 270 -7.87 -11.60 -14.88
N HIS A 271 -9.02 -11.51 -15.54
CA HIS A 271 -9.19 -10.72 -16.75
C HIS A 271 -10.60 -10.13 -16.86
N LEU A 272 -10.75 -9.10 -17.70
CA LEU A 272 -12.04 -8.54 -18.07
C LEU A 272 -12.85 -9.51 -18.93
N MET A 273 -14.17 -9.53 -18.70
CA MET A 273 -15.15 -10.09 -19.62
C MET A 273 -15.96 -8.98 -20.28
N SER A 274 -16.29 -9.17 -21.56
CA SER A 274 -17.14 -8.26 -22.34
C SER A 274 -17.95 -9.04 -23.37
N GLU A 275 -18.77 -8.33 -24.15
CA GLU A 275 -19.72 -8.93 -25.10
C GLU A 275 -20.70 -9.91 -24.40
N CYS A 276 -21.01 -9.65 -23.13
CA CYS A 276 -21.92 -10.43 -22.31
C CYS A 276 -22.96 -9.54 -21.64
N VAL A 277 -24.14 -10.11 -21.34
CA VAL A 277 -25.06 -9.50 -20.38
C VAL A 277 -24.53 -9.81 -18.98
N ASN A 278 -24.20 -8.79 -18.19
CA ASN A 278 -23.52 -8.96 -16.90
C ASN A 278 -24.25 -9.93 -15.96
N ASP A 279 -25.59 -9.86 -15.93
CA ASP A 279 -26.43 -10.69 -15.06
C ASP A 279 -26.56 -12.15 -15.53
N GLU A 280 -26.11 -12.46 -16.75
CA GLU A 280 -26.07 -13.82 -17.30
C GLU A 280 -24.72 -14.50 -17.09
N VAL A 281 -23.70 -13.79 -16.59
CA VAL A 281 -22.39 -14.38 -16.30
C VAL A 281 -22.51 -15.33 -15.11
N HIS A 282 -21.92 -16.52 -15.22
CA HIS A 282 -21.98 -17.55 -14.18
C HIS A 282 -20.73 -18.43 -14.16
N ILE A 283 -20.52 -19.13 -13.05
CA ILE A 283 -19.40 -20.07 -12.88
C ILE A 283 -19.61 -21.28 -13.81
N GLY A 284 -18.55 -21.73 -14.46
CA GLY A 284 -18.58 -22.84 -15.42
C GLY A 284 -18.75 -22.39 -16.87
N GLN A 285 -19.12 -21.12 -17.10
CA GLN A 285 -19.30 -20.55 -18.43
C GLN A 285 -18.01 -20.59 -19.24
N ARG A 286 -18.13 -20.99 -20.51
CA ARG A 286 -17.03 -21.04 -21.48
C ARG A 286 -16.79 -19.67 -22.10
N VAL A 287 -15.53 -19.26 -22.19
CA VAL A 287 -15.12 -17.97 -22.75
C VAL A 287 -13.89 -18.12 -23.64
N GLN A 288 -13.68 -17.16 -24.53
CA GLN A 288 -12.49 -17.09 -25.38
C GLN A 288 -11.89 -15.69 -25.36
N ALA A 289 -10.56 -15.61 -25.41
CA ALA A 289 -9.86 -14.34 -25.50
C ALA A 289 -10.18 -13.63 -26.83
N LEU A 290 -10.37 -12.31 -26.75
CA LEU A 290 -10.32 -11.43 -27.89
C LEU A 290 -9.03 -10.62 -27.81
N TRP A 291 -8.11 -10.87 -28.73
CA TRP A 291 -6.82 -10.17 -28.80
C TRP A 291 -6.95 -8.81 -29.48
N LYS A 292 -6.12 -7.86 -29.08
CA LYS A 292 -5.89 -6.61 -29.82
C LYS A 292 -5.25 -6.93 -31.19
N PRO A 293 -5.26 -5.99 -32.15
CA PRO A 293 -4.47 -6.12 -33.37
C PRO A 293 -2.99 -6.41 -33.05
N GLU A 294 -2.36 -7.29 -33.81
CA GLU A 294 -0.96 -7.72 -33.58
C GLU A 294 0.03 -6.54 -33.53
N SER A 295 -0.23 -5.48 -34.29
CA SER A 295 0.58 -4.25 -34.28
C SER A 295 0.61 -3.52 -32.93
N GLU A 296 -0.34 -3.81 -32.03
CA GLU A 296 -0.45 -3.22 -30.69
C GLU A 296 0.15 -4.13 -29.60
N TRP A 297 0.63 -5.33 -29.95
CA TRP A 297 1.11 -6.28 -28.96
C TRP A 297 2.46 -5.86 -28.35
N GLY A 298 2.52 -5.93 -27.03
CA GLY A 298 3.71 -5.67 -26.22
C GLY A 298 4.02 -6.83 -25.27
N TYR A 299 4.88 -6.55 -24.29
CA TYR A 299 5.22 -7.47 -23.21
C TYR A 299 4.17 -7.39 -22.08
N THR A 300 2.89 -7.64 -22.38
CA THR A 300 1.78 -7.43 -21.44
C THR A 300 0.59 -8.35 -21.68
N MET A 301 -0.15 -8.67 -20.61
CA MET A 301 -1.46 -9.35 -20.70
C MET A 301 -2.52 -8.48 -21.39
N ASP A 302 -2.33 -7.15 -21.41
CA ASP A 302 -3.20 -6.19 -22.10
C ASP A 302 -3.20 -6.37 -23.65
N ASN A 303 -2.38 -7.28 -24.19
CA ASN A 303 -2.53 -7.77 -25.57
C ASN A 303 -3.90 -8.47 -25.76
N ILE A 304 -4.45 -9.08 -24.71
CA ILE A 304 -5.82 -9.58 -24.68
C ILE A 304 -6.72 -8.42 -24.22
N ARG A 305 -7.70 -8.05 -25.05
CA ARG A 305 -8.60 -6.94 -24.75
C ARG A 305 -9.62 -7.33 -23.67
N TYR A 306 -10.20 -8.52 -23.79
CA TYR A 306 -11.12 -9.14 -22.85
C TYR A 306 -11.39 -10.58 -23.27
N PHE A 307 -12.11 -11.33 -22.43
CA PHE A 307 -12.71 -12.61 -22.80
C PHE A 307 -14.20 -12.42 -23.09
N LYS A 308 -14.71 -13.14 -24.10
CA LYS A 308 -16.13 -13.13 -24.45
C LYS A 308 -16.77 -14.51 -24.27
N PRO A 309 -18.06 -14.60 -23.94
CA PRO A 309 -18.77 -15.88 -23.87
C PRO A 309 -18.70 -16.69 -25.16
N LEU A 310 -18.63 -18.01 -25.01
CA LEU A 310 -18.82 -18.98 -26.08
C LEU A 310 -20.20 -19.64 -25.97
N GLN A 311 -20.77 -20.05 -27.10
CA GLN A 311 -21.96 -20.91 -27.14
C GLN A 311 -21.55 -22.38 -27.02
N GLU A 312 -20.93 -22.73 -25.89
CA GLU A 312 -20.53 -24.09 -25.52
C GLU A 312 -21.24 -24.47 -24.21
N PRO A 313 -21.49 -25.77 -23.94
CA PRO A 313 -22.00 -26.20 -22.64
C PRO A 313 -21.05 -25.84 -21.51
N ASP A 314 -21.62 -25.53 -20.34
CA ASP A 314 -20.83 -25.21 -19.16
C ASP A 314 -19.96 -26.37 -18.70
N VAL A 315 -18.82 -26.01 -18.13
CA VAL A 315 -17.94 -26.94 -17.43
C VAL A 315 -18.47 -27.14 -16.02
N PRO A 316 -18.70 -28.38 -15.58
CA PRO A 316 -19.04 -28.65 -14.19
C PRO A 316 -17.97 -28.07 -13.25
N VAL A 317 -18.38 -27.43 -12.16
CA VAL A 317 -17.47 -26.76 -11.21
C VAL A 317 -16.30 -27.64 -10.78
N ALA A 318 -16.53 -28.94 -10.55
CA ALA A 318 -15.51 -29.89 -10.15
C ALA A 318 -14.43 -30.19 -11.20
N MET A 319 -14.67 -29.80 -12.47
CA MET A 319 -13.78 -29.99 -13.62
C MET A 319 -13.03 -28.71 -14.02
N ILE A 320 -13.34 -27.57 -13.41
CA ILE A 320 -12.59 -26.33 -13.63
C ILE A 320 -11.14 -26.55 -13.19
N GLY A 321 -10.19 -26.21 -14.09
CA GLY A 321 -8.76 -26.47 -13.87
C GLY A 321 -8.33 -27.94 -14.00
N LYS A 322 -9.17 -28.79 -14.61
CA LYS A 322 -8.84 -30.20 -14.91
C LYS A 322 -9.07 -30.57 -16.38
N ILE A 323 -9.37 -29.60 -17.23
CA ILE A 323 -9.51 -29.80 -18.67
C ILE A 323 -8.10 -29.98 -19.24
N PRO A 324 -7.79 -31.07 -19.94
CA PRO A 324 -6.49 -31.26 -20.56
C PRO A 324 -6.34 -30.38 -21.82
N VAL A 325 -5.10 -30.07 -22.21
CA VAL A 325 -4.81 -29.52 -23.54
C VAL A 325 -4.91 -30.65 -24.57
N GLU A 326 -5.63 -30.45 -25.67
CA GLU A 326 -5.59 -31.37 -26.81
C GLU A 326 -4.15 -31.53 -27.33
N GLY A 327 -3.68 -32.77 -27.48
CA GLY A 327 -2.31 -33.08 -27.94
C GLY A 327 -1.25 -33.17 -26.84
N TRP A 328 -1.62 -32.99 -25.56
CA TRP A 328 -0.76 -33.28 -24.42
C TRP A 328 -1.34 -34.45 -23.61
N GLU A 329 -0.93 -35.67 -23.96
CA GLU A 329 -1.21 -36.87 -23.15
C GLU A 329 -0.22 -36.93 -21.98
N GLY A 330 -0.71 -36.85 -20.74
CA GLY A 330 0.10 -37.05 -19.54
C GLY A 330 -0.58 -36.57 -18.27
#